data_AF-A0AA88VR17-F1
#
_entry.id   AF-A0AA88VR17-F1
#
_cell.length_a   1.000
_cell.length_b   1.000
_cell.length_c   1.000
_cell.angle_alpha   90.00
_cell.angle_beta   90.00
_cell.angle_gamma   90.00
#
_symmetry.space_group_name_H-M   'P 1'
#
loop_
_entity.id
_entity.type
_entity.pdbx_description
1 polymer ?
#
loop_
_entity_poly.entity_id
_entity_poly.type
_entity_poly.pdbx_seq_one_letter_code
_entity_poly.pdbx_strand_id
1 'polypeptide(L)'
;MEGEVDEKELKAAGAEKLPDGRRGVRIHGWEIDSSNRSILTSLQLQQWEQKLQTSHLPEMIFGDSSLILKHSDSGTKIHFNAFDALVGWKQEALPPVEVPAAAKWKFRSKPFQQVILDYDYTFTTPYSGSGTVEINSEHGRGAISGEGSCNLHWEDCEEQIDVVALASKEPILFYDEVILYEDELADNGVSILTVKVRVMPSCWFLLLRYWLRVDGVLMRLRDTRMHCVFGCSTKPVITRESCWREATFQALSSKGYPADSAAYNDPSAISQRLPIVLHNTQKLIVPNKIIKLSCVPYKQQRLTKRLLAILTRAAEGTVRQLATRPHVDSEVEVYLGLAKESRRGRTRGAERSGGLRRGMGGEERREEALAVEMNVLENEPRQAIS
;
A
#
# COMPACT_ATOMS: atom_id res chain seq x y z
N MET A 1 -13.63 26.23 -13.16
CA MET A 1 -12.81 27.44 -13.32
C MET A 1 -11.37 27.01 -13.13
N GLU A 2 -10.74 26.57 -14.22
CA GLU A 2 -9.33 26.20 -14.24
C GLU A 2 -8.53 27.50 -14.18
N GLY A 3 -8.14 27.91 -12.98
CA GLY A 3 -7.19 29.00 -12.83
C GLY A 3 -5.82 28.46 -13.21
N GLU A 4 -5.34 28.78 -14.41
CA GLU A 4 -3.92 28.69 -14.69
C GLU A 4 -3.19 29.55 -13.66
N VAL A 5 -2.48 28.89 -12.75
CA VAL A 5 -1.65 29.58 -11.76
C VAL A 5 -0.55 30.33 -12.52
N ASP A 6 -0.40 31.62 -12.21
CA ASP A 6 0.59 32.48 -12.86
C ASP A 6 1.98 31.87 -12.67
N GLU A 7 2.73 31.70 -13.77
CA GLU A 7 4.08 31.15 -13.74
C GLU A 7 5.02 31.96 -12.82
N LYS A 8 4.70 33.23 -12.57
CA LYS A 8 5.40 34.07 -11.61
C LYS A 8 5.17 33.60 -10.17
N GLU A 9 3.96 33.18 -9.82
CA GLU A 9 3.63 32.66 -8.48
C GLU A 9 4.29 31.31 -8.23
N LEU A 10 4.28 30.43 -9.24
CA LEU A 10 5.01 29.15 -9.19
C LEU A 10 6.50 29.38 -8.93
N LYS A 11 7.14 30.24 -9.72
CA LYS A 11 8.58 30.55 -9.55
C LYS A 11 8.89 31.22 -8.22
N ALA A 12 8.01 32.12 -7.73
CA ALA A 12 8.19 32.77 -6.44
C ALA A 12 8.16 31.78 -5.27
N ALA A 13 7.37 30.71 -5.38
CA ALA A 13 7.30 29.62 -4.41
C ALA A 13 8.38 28.54 -4.61
N GLY A 14 9.29 28.68 -5.59
CA GLY A 14 10.29 27.66 -5.92
C GLY A 14 9.70 26.41 -6.59
N ALA A 15 8.52 26.55 -7.20
CA ALA A 15 7.83 25.51 -7.94
C ALA A 15 8.06 25.66 -9.46
N GLU A 16 8.19 24.52 -10.14
CA GLU A 16 8.37 24.43 -11.59
C GLU A 16 7.32 23.49 -12.19
N LYS A 17 6.79 23.83 -13.38
CA LYS A 17 5.95 22.89 -14.13
C LYS A 17 6.79 21.70 -14.61
N LEU A 18 6.18 20.52 -14.71
CA LEU A 18 6.88 19.36 -15.28
C LEU A 18 7.16 19.55 -16.79
N PRO A 19 8.29 19.01 -17.28
CA PRO A 19 8.60 19.02 -18.71
C PRO A 19 7.67 18.10 -19.51
N ASP A 20 7.68 18.26 -20.83
CA ASP A 20 7.04 17.37 -21.81
C ASP A 20 5.50 17.39 -21.84
N GLY A 21 4.88 18.46 -21.34
CA GLY A 21 3.42 18.60 -21.34
C GLY A 21 2.71 17.69 -20.33
N ARG A 22 3.47 17.07 -19.42
CA ARG A 22 2.91 16.34 -18.27
C ARG A 22 2.23 17.33 -17.33
N ARG A 23 1.08 16.93 -16.79
CA ARG A 23 0.34 17.77 -15.86
C ARG A 23 0.87 17.52 -14.45
N GLY A 24 1.59 18.50 -13.92
CA GLY A 24 2.20 18.35 -12.61
C GLY A 24 3.11 19.50 -12.24
N VAL A 25 3.66 19.40 -11.04
CA VAL A 25 4.55 20.41 -10.46
C VAL A 25 5.73 19.74 -9.75
N ARG A 26 6.89 20.39 -9.81
CA ARG A 26 8.05 20.08 -9.00
C ARG A 26 8.27 21.17 -7.97
N ILE A 27 8.35 20.83 -6.69
CA ILE A 27 8.58 21.79 -5.60
C ILE A 27 9.30 21.10 -4.44
N HIS A 28 10.28 21.76 -3.82
CA HIS A 28 10.99 21.24 -2.63
C HIS A 28 11.46 19.77 -2.74
N GLY A 29 11.97 19.35 -3.90
CA GLY A 29 12.44 17.98 -4.15
C GLY A 29 11.36 16.96 -4.51
N TRP A 30 10.07 17.34 -4.41
CA TRP A 30 8.93 16.54 -4.83
C TRP A 30 8.57 16.80 -6.28
N GLU A 31 8.36 15.74 -7.05
CA GLU A 31 7.72 15.72 -8.36
C GLU A 31 6.33 15.11 -8.21
N ILE A 32 5.31 15.89 -8.52
CA ILE A 32 3.89 15.55 -8.39
C ILE A 32 3.31 15.53 -9.80
N ASP A 33 2.94 14.35 -10.27
CA ASP A 33 2.47 14.10 -11.64
C ASP A 33 1.07 13.47 -11.61
N SER A 34 0.16 14.00 -12.40
CA SER A 34 -1.20 13.50 -12.53
C SER A 34 -1.54 13.22 -14.00
N SER A 35 -2.19 12.08 -14.22
CA SER A 35 -2.63 11.62 -15.53
C SER A 35 -4.11 11.27 -15.44
N ASN A 36 -4.93 11.95 -16.23
CA ASN A 36 -6.33 11.62 -16.46
C ASN A 36 -6.47 11.05 -17.88
N ARG A 37 -6.92 9.80 -17.98
CA ARG A 37 -7.07 9.04 -19.23
C ARG A 37 -8.49 8.53 -19.37
N SER A 38 -8.81 7.98 -20.54
CA SER A 38 -10.11 7.35 -20.79
C SER A 38 -10.27 6.06 -20.01
N ILE A 39 -11.51 5.56 -19.97
CA ILE A 39 -11.80 4.22 -19.46
C ILE A 39 -11.06 3.14 -20.24
N LEU A 40 -10.89 1.98 -19.63
CA LEU A 40 -10.26 0.81 -20.25
C LEU A 40 -10.99 0.41 -21.55
N THR A 41 -10.20 0.04 -22.54
CA THR A 41 -10.72 -0.65 -23.74
C THR A 41 -11.12 -2.09 -23.39
N SER A 42 -12.00 -2.70 -24.18
CA SER A 42 -12.44 -4.08 -23.96
C SER A 42 -11.28 -5.09 -23.88
N LEU A 43 -10.21 -4.87 -24.65
CA LEU A 43 -9.01 -5.71 -24.60
C LEU A 43 -8.26 -5.56 -23.26
N GLN A 44 -8.09 -4.33 -22.78
CA GLN A 44 -7.44 -4.08 -21.49
C GLN A 44 -8.29 -4.65 -20.34
N LEU A 45 -9.62 -4.52 -20.43
CA LEU A 45 -10.56 -5.07 -19.45
C LEU A 45 -10.40 -6.59 -19.34
N GLN A 46 -10.38 -7.33 -20.47
CA GLN A 46 -10.14 -8.78 -20.48
C GLN A 46 -8.79 -9.17 -19.86
N GLN A 47 -7.75 -8.38 -20.10
CA GLN A 47 -6.45 -8.61 -19.46
C GLN A 47 -6.51 -8.41 -17.95
N TRP A 48 -7.29 -7.43 -17.49
CA TRP A 48 -7.49 -7.18 -16.06
C TRP A 48 -8.31 -8.28 -15.41
N GLU A 49 -9.37 -8.77 -16.06
CA GLU A 49 -10.14 -9.93 -15.60
C GLU A 49 -9.26 -11.15 -15.38
N GLN A 50 -8.34 -11.43 -16.31
CA GLN A 50 -7.37 -12.51 -16.18
C GLN A 50 -6.38 -12.29 -15.03
N LYS A 51 -5.83 -11.07 -14.91
CA LYS A 51 -4.85 -10.74 -13.87
C LYS A 51 -5.46 -10.75 -12.47
N LEU A 52 -6.65 -10.17 -12.33
CA LEU A 52 -7.40 -10.12 -11.09
C LEU A 52 -8.19 -11.41 -10.85
N GLN A 53 -8.25 -12.33 -11.81
CA GLN A 53 -8.99 -13.59 -11.75
C GLN A 53 -10.44 -13.37 -11.29
N THR A 54 -11.13 -12.42 -11.93
CA THR A 54 -12.53 -12.06 -11.67
C THR A 54 -13.16 -11.55 -12.97
N SER A 55 -14.43 -11.86 -13.19
CA SER A 55 -15.25 -11.29 -14.28
C SER A 55 -16.05 -10.06 -13.83
N HIS A 56 -15.90 -9.66 -12.57
CA HIS A 56 -16.67 -8.57 -11.98
C HIS A 56 -15.72 -7.42 -11.68
N LEU A 57 -15.85 -6.35 -12.46
CA LEU A 57 -15.08 -5.12 -12.35
C LEU A 57 -16.04 -3.93 -12.46
N PRO A 58 -15.65 -2.73 -11.98
CA PRO A 58 -16.46 -1.53 -12.14
C PRO A 58 -16.78 -1.23 -13.61
N GLU A 59 -17.93 -0.62 -13.88
CA GLU A 59 -18.32 -0.21 -15.24
C GLU A 59 -17.34 0.77 -15.87
N MET A 60 -16.84 1.74 -15.10
CA MET A 60 -15.92 2.77 -15.57
C MET A 60 -14.59 2.66 -14.83
N ILE A 61 -13.59 2.07 -15.47
CA ILE A 61 -12.25 1.90 -14.90
C ILE A 61 -11.27 2.77 -15.67
N PHE A 62 -10.66 3.73 -15.01
CA PHE A 62 -9.66 4.62 -15.60
C PHE A 62 -8.25 4.03 -15.40
N GLY A 63 -7.96 2.93 -16.09
CA GLY A 63 -6.77 2.12 -15.77
C GLY A 63 -5.42 2.78 -16.05
N ASP A 64 -5.37 3.72 -17.00
CA ASP A 64 -4.16 4.51 -17.31
C ASP A 64 -4.13 5.86 -16.57
N SER A 65 -5.18 6.16 -15.79
CA SER A 65 -5.19 7.31 -14.89
C SER A 65 -4.38 7.01 -13.64
N SER A 66 -3.60 7.99 -13.20
CA SER A 66 -2.79 7.85 -11.99
C SER A 66 -2.41 9.20 -11.40
N LEU A 67 -2.08 9.17 -10.10
CA LEU A 67 -1.44 10.27 -9.40
C LEU A 67 -0.16 9.74 -8.75
N ILE A 68 0.96 10.43 -8.96
CA ILE A 68 2.29 10.00 -8.53
C ILE A 68 2.96 11.14 -7.76
N LEU A 69 3.42 10.82 -6.55
CA LEU A 69 4.24 11.67 -5.69
C LEU A 69 5.63 11.04 -5.60
N LYS A 70 6.65 11.68 -6.16
CA LYS A 70 8.04 11.19 -6.14
C LYS A 70 8.97 12.18 -5.46
N HIS A 71 9.68 11.74 -4.45
CA HIS A 71 10.74 12.52 -3.83
C HIS A 71 12.09 12.21 -4.51
N SER A 72 12.69 13.22 -5.13
CA SER A 72 13.83 13.06 -6.03
C SER A 72 15.09 12.55 -5.33
N ASP A 73 15.34 13.01 -4.10
CA ASP A 73 16.58 12.68 -3.38
C ASP A 73 16.58 11.27 -2.79
N SER A 74 15.41 10.79 -2.35
CA SER A 74 15.27 9.48 -1.72
C SER A 74 14.83 8.38 -2.68
N GLY A 75 14.28 8.74 -3.85
CA GLY A 75 13.62 7.80 -4.75
C GLY A 75 12.28 7.29 -4.22
N THR A 76 11.80 7.81 -3.09
CA THR A 76 10.49 7.45 -2.51
C THR A 76 9.38 7.86 -3.45
N LYS A 77 8.55 6.91 -3.85
CA LYS A 77 7.44 7.10 -4.77
C LYS A 77 6.18 6.54 -4.14
N ILE A 78 5.17 7.37 -4.05
CA ILE A 78 3.80 6.99 -3.68
C ILE A 78 2.95 7.20 -4.92
N HIS A 79 2.24 6.17 -5.36
CA HIS A 79 1.39 6.24 -6.52
C HIS A 79 -0.01 5.69 -6.23
N PHE A 80 -0.98 6.22 -6.95
CA PHE A 80 -2.39 5.85 -6.87
C PHE A 80 -2.87 5.44 -8.25
N ASN A 81 -3.37 4.22 -8.37
CA ASN A 81 -3.94 3.69 -9.62
C ASN A 81 -5.13 2.76 -9.30
N ALA A 82 -5.97 2.54 -10.30
CA ALA A 82 -7.17 1.72 -10.15
C ALA A 82 -6.86 0.22 -9.94
N PHE A 83 -5.79 -0.29 -10.55
CA PHE A 83 -5.45 -1.71 -10.50
C PHE A 83 -5.11 -2.16 -9.06
N ASP A 84 -4.20 -1.46 -8.40
CA ASP A 84 -3.79 -1.74 -7.02
C ASP A 84 -4.98 -1.58 -6.05
N ALA A 85 -5.87 -0.62 -6.33
CA ALA A 85 -7.10 -0.44 -5.55
C ALA A 85 -8.05 -1.64 -5.68
N LEU A 86 -8.22 -2.19 -6.88
CA LEU A 86 -9.04 -3.39 -7.14
C LEU A 86 -8.41 -4.67 -6.59
N VAL A 87 -7.07 -4.77 -6.58
CA VAL A 87 -6.37 -5.83 -5.84
C VAL A 87 -6.73 -5.76 -4.35
N GLY A 88 -6.73 -4.55 -3.77
CA GLY A 88 -7.13 -4.34 -2.38
C GLY A 88 -8.59 -4.73 -2.09
N TRP A 89 -9.52 -4.39 -3.00
CA TRP A 89 -10.92 -4.83 -2.89
C TRP A 89 -11.04 -6.35 -2.89
N LYS A 90 -10.36 -7.02 -3.81
CA LYS A 90 -10.39 -8.49 -3.89
C LYS A 90 -9.84 -9.16 -2.63
N GLN A 91 -8.81 -8.59 -2.01
CA GLN A 91 -8.21 -9.11 -0.78
C GLN A 91 -9.09 -8.88 0.46
N GLU A 92 -9.79 -7.75 0.52
CA GLU A 92 -10.71 -7.44 1.61
C GLU A 92 -11.91 -8.41 1.63
N ALA A 93 -12.44 -8.76 0.45
CA ALA A 93 -13.50 -9.76 0.27
C ALA A 93 -14.69 -9.57 1.24
N LEU A 94 -15.21 -8.33 1.33
CA LEU A 94 -16.38 -8.03 2.17
C LEU A 94 -17.60 -8.88 1.78
N PRO A 95 -18.50 -9.17 2.74
CA PRO A 95 -19.74 -9.86 2.42
C PRO A 95 -20.59 -9.01 1.45
N PRO A 96 -21.32 -9.65 0.51
CA PRO A 96 -22.20 -8.96 -0.41
C PRO A 96 -23.24 -8.11 0.33
N VAL A 97 -23.43 -6.87 -0.13
CA VAL A 97 -24.47 -5.99 0.43
C VAL A 97 -25.83 -6.38 -0.14
N GLU A 98 -26.81 -6.68 0.71
CA GLU A 98 -28.15 -7.02 0.24
C GLU A 98 -28.95 -5.77 -0.15
N VAL A 99 -29.34 -5.65 -1.42
CA VAL A 99 -30.24 -4.59 -1.88
C VAL A 99 -31.71 -4.99 -1.65
N PRO A 100 -32.58 -4.12 -1.15
CA PRO A 100 -34.02 -4.34 -1.05
C PRO A 100 -34.68 -4.72 -2.38
N ALA A 101 -34.15 -4.23 -3.51
CA ALA A 101 -34.58 -4.64 -4.84
C ALA A 101 -34.26 -6.12 -5.14
N ALA A 102 -33.07 -6.59 -4.72
CA ALA A 102 -32.70 -8.00 -4.83
C ALA A 102 -33.59 -8.90 -3.95
N ALA A 103 -34.04 -8.43 -2.79
CA ALA A 103 -35.02 -9.16 -1.97
C ALA A 103 -36.37 -9.37 -2.69
N LYS A 104 -36.81 -8.39 -3.49
CA LYS A 104 -38.02 -8.52 -4.33
C LYS A 104 -37.85 -9.53 -5.47
N TRP A 105 -36.64 -9.67 -6.02
CA TRP A 105 -36.32 -10.68 -7.03
C TRP A 105 -36.17 -12.07 -6.40
N LYS A 106 -35.52 -12.18 -5.22
CA LYS A 106 -35.40 -13.41 -4.41
C LYS A 106 -36.77 -14.04 -4.10
N PHE A 107 -37.82 -13.23 -3.94
CA PHE A 107 -39.18 -13.71 -3.65
C PHE A 107 -39.93 -14.25 -4.88
N ARG A 108 -39.46 -13.96 -6.11
CA ARG A 108 -40.11 -14.37 -7.38
C ARG A 108 -39.44 -15.57 -8.04
N SER A 109 -38.19 -15.87 -7.70
CA SER A 109 -37.46 -17.04 -8.22
C SER A 109 -37.67 -18.28 -7.33
N LYS A 110 -37.64 -19.46 -7.96
CA LYS A 110 -37.75 -20.76 -7.27
C LYS A 110 -36.63 -20.90 -6.23
N PRO A 111 -36.84 -21.63 -5.11
CA PRO A 111 -35.85 -21.78 -4.02
C PRO A 111 -34.46 -22.27 -4.44
N PHE A 112 -34.35 -22.91 -5.62
CA PHE A 112 -33.11 -23.49 -6.15
C PHE A 112 -32.30 -22.55 -7.09
N GLN A 113 -32.82 -21.35 -7.40
CA GLN A 113 -32.12 -20.30 -8.14
C GLN A 113 -31.77 -19.13 -7.21
N GLN A 114 -31.35 -19.45 -5.98
CA GLN A 114 -30.69 -18.48 -5.13
C GLN A 114 -29.33 -18.19 -5.78
N VAL A 115 -29.25 -17.07 -6.51
CA VAL A 115 -27.95 -16.48 -6.87
C VAL A 115 -27.38 -15.91 -5.58
N ILE A 116 -26.72 -16.76 -4.80
CA ILE A 116 -25.80 -16.31 -3.76
C ILE A 116 -24.67 -15.66 -4.56
N LEU A 117 -24.59 -14.34 -4.50
CA LEU A 117 -23.46 -13.63 -5.07
C LEU A 117 -22.27 -13.92 -4.15
N ASP A 118 -21.25 -14.58 -4.66
CA ASP A 118 -20.03 -14.88 -3.89
C ASP A 118 -19.07 -13.68 -3.81
N TYR A 119 -19.50 -12.49 -4.27
CA TYR A 119 -18.66 -11.30 -4.35
C TYR A 119 -19.42 -10.01 -3.99
N ASP A 120 -18.66 -9.04 -3.47
CA ASP A 120 -19.12 -7.68 -3.19
C ASP A 120 -19.09 -6.82 -4.45
N TYR A 121 -20.25 -6.52 -5.03
CA TYR A 121 -20.41 -5.63 -6.19
C TYR A 121 -20.20 -4.15 -5.85
N THR A 122 -19.93 -3.81 -4.59
CA THR A 122 -19.71 -2.40 -4.22
C THR A 122 -18.31 -1.93 -4.55
N PHE A 123 -17.35 -2.82 -4.79
CA PHE A 123 -15.93 -2.49 -5.05
C PHE A 123 -15.27 -1.71 -3.89
N THR A 124 -15.64 -2.03 -2.66
CA THR A 124 -15.07 -1.39 -1.46
C THR A 124 -13.62 -1.84 -1.25
N THR A 125 -12.69 -0.87 -1.17
CA THR A 125 -11.26 -1.16 -1.03
C THR A 125 -10.65 -0.53 0.24
N PRO A 126 -9.72 -1.21 0.95
CA PRO A 126 -8.92 -0.62 2.02
C PRO A 126 -7.69 0.14 1.48
N TYR A 127 -7.57 0.27 0.16
CA TYR A 127 -6.42 0.88 -0.52
C TYR A 127 -6.08 2.27 0.04
N SER A 128 -4.80 2.45 0.37
CA SER A 128 -4.25 3.67 0.99
C SER A 128 -3.02 4.20 0.24
N GLY A 129 -2.91 3.90 -1.05
CA GLY A 129 -1.78 4.22 -1.91
C GLY A 129 -0.70 3.13 -1.94
N SER A 130 0.01 3.04 -3.05
CA SER A 130 1.10 2.10 -3.26
C SER A 130 2.44 2.81 -3.10
N GLY A 131 3.36 2.21 -2.33
CA GLY A 131 4.64 2.81 -2.00
C GLY A 131 5.82 2.00 -2.53
N THR A 132 6.74 2.64 -3.24
CA THR A 132 7.97 2.03 -3.75
C THR A 132 9.17 2.96 -3.55
N VAL A 133 10.38 2.41 -3.57
CA VAL A 133 11.62 3.19 -3.61
C VAL A 133 12.38 2.81 -4.87
N GLU A 134 12.50 3.75 -5.80
CA GLU A 134 13.25 3.55 -7.03
C GLU A 134 14.75 3.81 -6.76
N ILE A 135 15.55 2.74 -6.72
CA ILE A 135 17.02 2.86 -6.71
C ILE A 135 17.48 2.94 -8.17
N ASN A 136 17.83 4.14 -8.65
CA ASN A 136 18.35 4.34 -9.99
C ASN A 136 19.67 3.56 -10.19
N SER A 137 19.57 2.35 -10.73
CA SER A 137 20.69 1.51 -11.14
C SER A 137 21.13 1.87 -12.55
N GLU A 138 21.72 3.05 -12.69
CA GLU A 138 22.42 3.43 -13.91
C GLU A 138 23.82 2.83 -13.85
N HIS A 139 24.02 1.67 -14.50
CA HIS A 139 25.18 1.20 -15.27
C HIS A 139 25.13 -0.33 -15.39
N GLY A 140 24.83 -0.86 -16.58
CA GLY A 140 25.18 -2.24 -16.96
C GLY A 140 24.03 -3.12 -17.45
N ARG A 141 23.92 -3.18 -18.78
CA ARG A 141 23.20 -4.18 -19.58
C ARG A 141 23.46 -5.62 -19.08
N GLY A 142 22.43 -6.37 -18.68
CA GLY A 142 22.52 -7.83 -18.48
C GLY A 142 21.59 -8.46 -17.44
N ALA A 143 20.41 -8.89 -17.90
CA ALA A 143 19.66 -10.08 -17.47
C ALA A 143 19.28 -10.33 -15.98
N ILE A 144 17.97 -10.23 -15.74
CA ILE A 144 17.05 -11.15 -15.02
C ILE A 144 17.29 -11.40 -13.51
N SER A 145 16.36 -10.89 -12.68
CA SER A 145 15.48 -11.65 -11.76
C SER A 145 15.17 -10.86 -10.48
N GLY A 146 13.88 -10.61 -10.23
CA GLY A 146 13.27 -10.62 -8.90
C GLY A 146 13.63 -9.55 -7.87
N GLU A 147 12.62 -8.78 -7.46
CA GLU A 147 12.39 -8.54 -6.02
C GLU A 147 13.42 -7.64 -5.30
N GLY A 148 13.49 -6.37 -5.72
CA GLY A 148 14.31 -5.34 -5.07
C GLY A 148 13.56 -4.05 -4.69
N SER A 149 12.23 -4.03 -4.74
CA SER A 149 11.44 -2.89 -4.27
C SER A 149 11.35 -2.96 -2.74
N CYS A 150 12.10 -2.15 -2.01
CA CYS A 150 11.85 -2.00 -0.59
C CYS A 150 10.51 -1.26 -0.39
N ASN A 151 9.58 -1.92 0.30
CA ASN A 151 8.31 -1.32 0.68
C ASN A 151 8.57 -0.16 1.66
N LEU A 152 7.76 0.89 1.57
CA LEU A 152 7.85 2.03 2.48
C LEU A 152 7.49 1.60 3.90
N HIS A 153 8.34 1.96 4.86
CA HIS A 153 8.12 1.63 6.28
C HIS A 153 7.23 2.70 6.93
N TRP A 154 5.96 2.35 7.15
CA TRP A 154 5.00 3.19 7.86
C TRP A 154 5.04 2.86 9.36
N GLU A 155 5.13 3.89 10.19
CA GLU A 155 5.08 3.79 11.65
C GLU A 155 3.74 4.32 12.15
N ASP A 156 3.07 3.60 13.04
CA ASP A 156 1.85 4.11 13.66
C ASP A 156 2.16 5.34 14.54
N CYS A 157 1.25 6.31 14.56
CA CYS A 157 1.45 7.57 15.26
C CYS A 157 0.13 8.14 15.77
N GLU A 158 0.20 8.94 16.83
CA GLU A 158 -0.95 9.68 17.40
C GLU A 158 -1.10 11.09 16.81
N GLU A 159 -0.12 11.55 16.02
CA GLU A 159 -0.13 12.87 15.37
C GLU A 159 -1.22 12.92 14.29
N GLN A 160 -2.23 13.76 14.48
CA GLN A 160 -3.30 13.96 13.50
C GLN A 160 -2.96 15.09 12.51
N ILE A 161 -3.54 15.01 11.32
CA ILE A 161 -3.40 16.08 10.33
C ILE A 161 -4.25 17.27 10.80
N ASP A 162 -3.62 18.42 11.03
CA ASP A 162 -4.34 19.65 11.35
C ASP A 162 -5.07 20.19 10.12
N VAL A 163 -6.31 19.76 9.95
CA VAL A 163 -7.19 20.19 8.85
C VAL A 163 -7.49 21.69 8.92
N VAL A 164 -7.45 22.30 10.11
CA VAL A 164 -7.72 23.74 10.28
C VAL A 164 -6.54 24.56 9.74
N ALA A 165 -5.31 24.13 10.02
CA ALA A 165 -4.12 24.71 9.42
C ALA A 165 -4.13 24.59 7.89
N LEU A 166 -4.59 23.45 7.36
CA LEU A 166 -4.75 23.24 5.91
C LEU A 166 -5.88 24.06 5.26
N ALA A 167 -6.82 24.57 6.06
CA ALA A 167 -7.86 25.49 5.59
C ALA A 167 -7.35 26.95 5.51
N SER A 168 -6.11 27.22 5.92
CA SER A 168 -5.48 28.54 5.77
C SER A 168 -5.31 28.89 4.28
N LYS A 169 -5.42 30.19 3.96
CA LYS A 169 -5.49 30.72 2.59
C LYS A 169 -4.12 30.81 1.91
N GLU A 170 -3.34 29.75 1.92
CA GLU A 170 -2.17 29.69 1.04
C GLU A 170 -2.62 29.57 -0.43
N PRO A 171 -1.89 30.19 -1.38
CA PRO A 171 -2.20 30.04 -2.79
C PRO A 171 -2.00 28.58 -3.21
N ILE A 172 -2.99 28.03 -3.92
CA ILE A 172 -2.89 26.67 -4.45
C ILE A 172 -2.04 26.75 -5.72
N LEU A 173 -0.81 26.25 -5.64
CA LEU A 173 0.13 26.21 -6.76
C LEU A 173 -0.26 25.14 -7.79
N PHE A 174 -0.82 24.03 -7.31
CA PHE A 174 -1.30 22.97 -8.17
C PHE A 174 -2.49 22.25 -7.52
N TYR A 175 -3.52 22.01 -8.32
CA TYR A 175 -4.64 21.17 -7.96
C TYR A 175 -4.92 20.20 -9.09
N ASP A 176 -5.12 18.94 -8.74
CA ASP A 176 -5.75 17.99 -9.64
C ASP A 176 -6.64 17.00 -8.91
N GLU A 177 -7.60 16.48 -9.65
CA GLU A 177 -8.53 15.43 -9.28
C GLU A 177 -8.45 14.35 -10.36
N VAL A 178 -8.19 13.12 -9.91
CA VAL A 178 -8.07 11.94 -10.76
C VAL A 178 -9.09 10.91 -10.28
N ILE A 179 -9.97 10.50 -11.19
CA ILE A 179 -10.93 9.41 -10.94
C ILE A 179 -10.24 8.10 -11.31
N LEU A 180 -10.29 7.12 -10.40
CA LEU A 180 -9.66 5.80 -10.60
C LEU A 180 -10.68 4.79 -11.14
N TYR A 181 -11.85 4.70 -10.51
CA TYR A 181 -12.98 3.95 -11.04
C TYR A 181 -14.31 4.50 -10.52
N GLU A 182 -15.37 4.18 -11.24
CA GLU A 182 -16.75 4.52 -10.95
C GLU A 182 -17.70 3.38 -11.38
N ASP A 183 -18.78 3.20 -10.63
CA ASP A 183 -19.83 2.22 -10.88
C ASP A 183 -21.19 2.74 -10.39
N GLU A 184 -22.24 2.58 -11.18
CA GLU A 184 -23.61 3.02 -10.83
C GLU A 184 -24.45 1.93 -10.14
N LEU A 185 -23.85 0.77 -9.84
CA LEU A 185 -24.47 -0.37 -9.18
C LEU A 185 -25.79 -0.79 -9.85
N ALA A 186 -25.82 -0.76 -11.19
CA ALA A 186 -27.00 -0.97 -12.02
C ALA A 186 -28.18 -0.07 -11.61
N ASP A 187 -27.94 1.24 -11.49
CA ASP A 187 -28.89 2.28 -11.06
C ASP A 187 -29.38 2.15 -9.60
N ASN A 188 -28.73 1.34 -8.76
CA ASN A 188 -29.10 1.17 -7.34
C ASN A 188 -28.18 1.94 -6.39
N GLY A 189 -27.31 2.80 -6.92
CA GLY A 189 -26.43 3.60 -6.10
C GLY A 189 -25.25 4.16 -6.87
N VAL A 190 -24.14 4.36 -6.16
CA VAL A 190 -22.90 4.85 -6.74
C VAL A 190 -21.72 4.35 -5.93
N SER A 191 -20.66 3.91 -6.61
CA SER A 191 -19.35 3.58 -6.06
C SER A 191 -18.29 4.35 -6.84
N ILE A 192 -17.58 5.26 -6.18
CA ILE A 192 -16.57 6.11 -6.81
C ILE A 192 -15.28 6.08 -5.98
N LEU A 193 -14.15 5.87 -6.64
CA LEU A 193 -12.82 6.10 -6.06
C LEU A 193 -12.14 7.28 -6.76
N THR A 194 -11.89 8.35 -6.00
CA THR A 194 -11.20 9.56 -6.47
C THR A 194 -9.96 9.84 -5.66
N VAL A 195 -8.93 10.40 -6.30
CA VAL A 195 -7.76 10.95 -5.62
C VAL A 195 -7.58 12.42 -6.00
N LYS A 196 -7.45 13.28 -4.99
CA LYS A 196 -7.27 14.72 -5.15
C LYS A 196 -5.95 15.14 -4.54
N VAL A 197 -5.23 16.03 -5.21
CA VAL A 197 -4.00 16.62 -4.70
C VAL A 197 -4.10 18.13 -4.69
N ARG A 198 -3.60 18.74 -3.63
CA ARG A 198 -3.36 20.18 -3.51
C ARG A 198 -1.88 20.35 -3.18
N VAL A 199 -1.24 21.28 -3.87
CA VAL A 199 0.14 21.68 -3.59
C VAL A 199 0.15 23.16 -3.26
N MET A 200 0.74 23.49 -2.11
CA MET A 200 0.89 24.83 -1.57
C MET A 200 2.38 25.14 -1.41
N PRO A 201 2.79 26.39 -1.20
CA PRO A 201 4.19 26.73 -1.00
C PRO A 201 4.84 26.03 0.20
N SER A 202 4.09 25.77 1.28
CA SER A 202 4.63 25.18 2.51
C SER A 202 4.39 23.68 2.64
N CYS A 203 3.49 23.08 1.86
CA CYS A 203 3.13 21.67 1.99
C CYS A 203 2.44 21.13 0.73
N TRP A 204 2.27 19.80 0.67
CA TRP A 204 1.25 19.19 -0.17
C TRP A 204 0.26 18.38 0.67
N PHE A 205 -0.98 18.30 0.18
CA PHE A 205 -2.07 17.55 0.78
C PHE A 205 -2.76 16.70 -0.27
N LEU A 206 -3.04 15.44 0.07
CA LEU A 206 -3.69 14.47 -0.79
C LEU A 206 -4.88 13.87 -0.06
N LEU A 207 -5.98 13.69 -0.79
CA LEU A 207 -7.19 13.00 -0.34
C LEU A 207 -7.54 11.91 -1.34
N LEU A 208 -7.34 10.65 -0.97
CA LEU A 208 -7.95 9.50 -1.63
C LEU A 208 -9.29 9.24 -0.94
N ARG A 209 -10.38 9.28 -1.71
CA ARG A 209 -11.74 9.10 -1.21
C ARG A 209 -12.44 8.01 -2.01
N TYR A 210 -12.84 6.97 -1.30
CA TYR A 210 -13.81 6.01 -1.75
C TYR A 210 -15.19 6.36 -1.19
N TRP A 211 -16.16 6.59 -2.07
CA TRP A 211 -17.54 6.90 -1.73
C TRP A 211 -18.46 5.81 -2.27
N LEU A 212 -19.25 5.22 -1.39
CA LEU A 212 -20.27 4.24 -1.72
C LEU A 212 -21.60 4.68 -1.14
N ARG A 213 -22.62 4.69 -1.99
CA ARG A 213 -24.02 4.78 -1.59
C ARG A 213 -24.77 3.65 -2.26
N VAL A 214 -25.44 2.83 -1.47
CA VAL A 214 -26.41 1.85 -1.95
C VAL A 214 -27.78 2.34 -1.52
N ASP A 215 -28.62 2.69 -2.49
CA ASP A 215 -29.85 3.44 -2.25
C ASP A 215 -30.80 2.69 -1.31
N GLY A 216 -31.19 3.36 -0.22
CA GLY A 216 -32.04 2.79 0.82
C GLY A 216 -31.38 1.73 1.73
N VAL A 217 -30.08 1.43 1.56
CA VAL A 217 -29.36 0.41 2.33
C VAL A 217 -28.33 1.04 3.25
N LEU A 218 -27.20 1.48 2.68
CA LEU A 218 -26.07 2.00 3.43
C LEU A 218 -25.27 3.03 2.64
N MET A 219 -24.48 3.78 3.38
CA MET A 219 -23.44 4.67 2.88
C MET A 219 -22.14 4.31 3.54
N ARG A 220 -21.06 4.25 2.76
CA ARG A 220 -19.71 3.98 3.23
C ARG A 220 -18.76 5.01 2.62
N LEU A 221 -17.92 5.59 3.46
CA LEU A 221 -16.92 6.56 3.08
C LEU A 221 -15.58 6.10 3.65
N ARG A 222 -14.59 5.84 2.79
CA ARG A 222 -13.22 5.56 3.21
C ARG A 222 -12.32 6.66 2.67
N ASP A 223 -11.86 7.52 3.59
CA ASP A 223 -10.93 8.61 3.29
C ASP A 223 -9.53 8.20 3.74
N THR A 224 -8.54 8.31 2.84
CA THR A 224 -7.11 8.30 3.19
C THR A 224 -6.55 9.68 2.86
N ARG A 225 -6.13 10.40 3.90
CA ARG A 225 -5.48 11.71 3.79
C ARG A 225 -3.98 11.52 3.92
N MET A 226 -3.20 12.19 3.07
CA MET A 226 -1.76 12.27 3.22
C MET A 226 -1.32 13.73 3.21
N HIS A 227 -0.37 14.08 4.06
CA HIS A 227 0.13 15.43 4.22
C HIS A 227 1.64 15.41 4.43
N CYS A 228 2.35 16.33 3.79
CA CYS A 228 3.78 16.54 4.00
C CYS A 228 4.08 18.04 4.03
N VAL A 229 4.71 18.49 5.11
CA VAL A 229 5.20 19.86 5.25
C VAL A 229 6.60 19.98 4.65
N PHE A 230 6.83 21.00 3.86
CA PHE A 230 8.14 21.41 3.36
C PHE A 230 8.87 22.18 4.47
N GLY A 231 9.39 21.47 5.46
CA GLY A 231 10.16 22.04 6.56
C GLY A 231 11.68 22.09 6.29
N CYS A 232 12.40 22.89 7.07
CA CYS A 232 13.87 22.89 7.11
C CYS A 232 14.47 21.61 7.75
N SER A 233 13.65 20.65 8.15
CA SER A 233 14.12 19.36 8.66
C SER A 233 14.90 18.64 7.56
N THR A 234 15.98 17.97 7.95
CA THR A 234 16.80 17.19 7.00
C THR A 234 16.04 16.01 6.37
N LYS A 235 14.90 15.60 6.93
CA LYS A 235 14.06 14.47 6.47
C LYS A 235 12.61 14.91 6.26
N PRO A 236 12.03 14.71 5.07
CA PRO A 236 10.58 14.86 4.86
C PRO A 236 9.83 13.82 5.69
N VAL A 237 8.75 14.23 6.34
CA VAL A 237 7.83 13.34 7.05
C VAL A 237 6.46 13.45 6.39
N ILE A 238 5.91 12.31 6.01
CA ILE A 238 4.57 12.20 5.44
C ILE A 238 3.67 11.61 6.49
N THR A 239 2.62 12.33 6.89
CA THR A 239 1.57 11.81 7.75
C THR A 239 0.44 11.26 6.88
N ARG A 240 -0.04 10.06 7.18
CA ARG A 240 -1.16 9.38 6.54
C ARG A 240 -2.23 9.10 7.58
N GLU A 241 -3.44 9.57 7.32
CA GLU A 241 -4.61 9.34 8.17
C GLU A 241 -5.70 8.61 7.37
N SER A 242 -6.07 7.43 7.83
CA SER A 242 -7.13 6.60 7.25
C SER A 242 -8.36 6.63 8.13
N CYS A 243 -9.48 7.14 7.62
CA CYS A 243 -10.74 7.27 8.32
C CYS A 243 -11.86 6.58 7.55
N TRP A 244 -12.47 5.56 8.14
CA TRP A 244 -13.60 4.84 7.57
C TRP A 244 -14.87 5.19 8.33
N ARG A 245 -15.91 5.53 7.58
CA ARG A 245 -17.22 5.90 8.11
C ARG A 245 -18.29 5.10 7.40
N GLU A 246 -19.25 4.59 8.15
CA GLU A 246 -20.33 3.77 7.60
C GLU A 246 -21.62 3.96 8.39
N ALA A 247 -22.74 4.05 7.69
CA ALA A 247 -24.06 4.02 8.33
C ALA A 247 -25.09 3.43 7.38
N THR A 248 -26.12 2.82 7.95
CA THR A 248 -27.32 2.46 7.19
C THR A 248 -28.27 3.65 7.08
N PHE A 249 -29.09 3.66 6.01
CA PHE A 249 -30.14 4.68 5.86
C PHE A 249 -31.11 4.67 7.05
N GLN A 250 -31.42 3.48 7.58
CA GLN A 250 -32.28 3.33 8.77
C GLN A 250 -31.68 3.98 10.01
N ALA A 251 -30.37 3.82 10.24
CA ALA A 251 -29.68 4.43 11.38
C ALA A 251 -29.60 5.96 11.25
N LEU A 252 -29.43 6.48 10.03
CA LEU A 252 -29.44 7.92 9.76
C LEU A 252 -30.85 8.53 9.92
N SER A 253 -31.87 7.85 9.40
CA SER A 253 -33.28 8.25 9.54
C SER A 253 -33.70 8.31 11.01
N SER A 254 -33.25 7.35 11.82
CA SER A 254 -33.50 7.35 13.28
C SER A 254 -32.88 8.57 14.01
N LYS A 255 -31.88 9.22 13.40
CA LYS A 255 -31.27 10.47 13.89
C LYS A 255 -31.92 11.73 13.31
N GLY A 256 -32.98 11.60 12.51
CA GLY A 256 -33.70 12.71 11.89
C GLY A 256 -33.12 13.19 10.55
N TYR A 257 -32.21 12.42 9.94
CA TYR A 257 -31.71 12.76 8.60
C TYR A 257 -32.67 12.26 7.49
N PRO A 258 -32.65 12.88 6.30
CA PRO A 258 -33.53 12.49 5.19
C PRO A 258 -33.42 11.00 4.87
N ALA A 259 -34.55 10.32 4.63
CA ALA A 259 -34.52 8.94 4.14
C ALA A 259 -34.26 8.86 2.62
N ASP A 260 -34.40 9.97 1.91
CA ASP A 260 -34.25 10.07 0.46
C ASP A 260 -32.78 10.04 0.04
N SER A 261 -32.43 9.13 -0.87
CA SER A 261 -31.09 8.98 -1.43
C SER A 261 -30.59 10.24 -2.13
N ALA A 262 -31.50 11.01 -2.74
CA ALA A 262 -31.15 12.24 -3.46
C ALA A 262 -30.53 13.33 -2.55
N ALA A 263 -30.81 13.27 -1.25
CA ALA A 263 -30.24 14.20 -0.28
C ALA A 263 -28.73 13.95 -0.01
N TYR A 264 -28.18 12.83 -0.49
CA TYR A 264 -26.83 12.36 -0.18
C TYR A 264 -25.93 12.26 -1.42
N ASN A 265 -26.12 13.17 -2.37
CA ASN A 265 -25.27 13.24 -3.57
C ASN A 265 -23.88 13.82 -3.30
N ASP A 266 -23.71 14.67 -2.27
CA ASP A 266 -22.40 15.22 -1.91
C ASP A 266 -21.73 14.40 -0.78
N PRO A 267 -20.64 13.68 -1.06
CA PRO A 267 -19.89 12.92 -0.05
C PRO A 267 -19.31 13.82 1.05
N SER A 268 -19.01 15.08 0.73
CA SER A 268 -18.39 16.01 1.68
C SER A 268 -19.38 16.45 2.75
N ALA A 269 -20.61 16.82 2.37
CA ALA A 269 -21.67 17.21 3.30
C ALA A 269 -22.06 16.08 4.27
N ILE A 270 -22.14 14.84 3.79
CA ILE A 270 -22.55 13.69 4.62
C ILE A 270 -21.42 13.14 5.48
N SER A 271 -20.16 13.34 5.09
CA SER A 271 -18.99 12.81 5.80
C SER A 271 -19.06 13.07 7.30
N GLN A 272 -19.38 14.28 7.73
CA GLN A 272 -19.44 14.71 9.15
C GLN A 272 -20.53 14.02 9.96
N ARG A 273 -21.56 13.46 9.32
CA ARG A 273 -22.71 12.85 9.98
C ARG A 273 -22.59 11.33 10.11
N LEU A 274 -21.74 10.72 9.28
CA LEU A 274 -21.46 9.28 9.34
C LEU A 274 -20.57 8.98 10.56
N PRO A 275 -20.89 7.94 11.35
CA PRO A 275 -20.06 7.52 12.46
C PRO A 275 -18.75 6.91 11.95
N ILE A 276 -17.67 7.13 12.70
CA ILE A 276 -16.35 6.59 12.39
C ILE A 276 -16.30 5.13 12.89
N VAL A 277 -15.97 4.22 11.98
CA VAL A 277 -15.78 2.79 12.27
C VAL A 277 -14.30 2.48 12.51
N LEU A 278 -13.43 3.12 11.74
CA LEU A 278 -11.99 2.97 11.86
C LEU A 278 -11.31 4.33 11.70
N HIS A 279 -10.32 4.59 12.55
CA HIS A 279 -9.42 5.72 12.44
C HIS A 279 -8.02 5.23 12.76
N ASN A 280 -7.11 5.39 11.81
CA ASN A 280 -5.71 5.04 11.98
C ASN A 280 -4.83 6.16 11.44
N THR A 281 -3.74 6.45 12.13
CA THR A 281 -2.78 7.47 11.70
C THR A 281 -1.37 6.90 11.72
N GLN A 282 -0.63 7.19 10.66
CA GLN A 282 0.67 6.63 10.39
C GLN A 282 1.59 7.72 9.86
N LYS A 283 2.89 7.55 10.07
CA LYS A 283 3.92 8.44 9.55
C LYS A 283 4.93 7.64 8.72
N LEU A 284 5.40 8.26 7.67
CA LEU A 284 6.51 7.77 6.86
C LEU A 284 7.63 8.79 6.93
N ILE A 285 8.76 8.36 7.49
CA ILE A 285 9.99 9.15 7.47
C ILE A 285 10.70 8.84 6.15
N VAL A 286 10.75 9.81 5.25
CA VAL A 286 11.41 9.66 3.96
C VAL A 286 12.93 9.53 4.21
N PRO A 287 13.59 8.48 3.71
CA PRO A 287 15.02 8.29 3.95
C PRO A 287 15.81 9.42 3.27
N ASN A 288 16.89 9.87 3.93
CA ASN A 288 17.79 10.83 3.32
C ASN A 288 18.44 10.23 2.07
N LYS A 289 18.86 11.15 1.19
CA LYS A 289 19.70 10.92 0.01
C LYS A 289 20.38 9.57 0.08
N ILE A 290 20.06 8.67 -0.84
CA ILE A 290 20.83 7.43 -0.99
C ILE A 290 22.24 7.87 -1.38
N ILE A 291 23.10 8.08 -0.38
CA ILE A 291 24.51 8.34 -0.61
C ILE A 291 25.01 7.06 -1.24
N LYS A 292 25.20 7.11 -2.56
CA LYS A 292 26.01 6.15 -3.28
C LYS A 292 27.33 6.05 -2.52
N LEU A 293 27.55 4.95 -1.79
CA LEU A 293 28.86 4.59 -1.23
C LEU A 293 29.93 4.42 -2.34
N SER A 294 29.56 4.55 -3.62
CA SER A 294 30.47 4.59 -4.76
C SER A 294 31.14 5.94 -5.01
N CYS A 295 30.77 7.02 -4.31
CA CYS A 295 31.42 8.33 -4.44
C CYS A 295 32.21 8.72 -3.18
N VAL A 296 33.09 7.83 -2.71
CA VAL A 296 34.26 8.24 -1.93
C VAL A 296 35.46 8.01 -2.85
N PRO A 297 36.27 9.02 -3.21
CA PRO A 297 37.46 8.79 -4.01
C PRO A 297 38.30 7.70 -3.33
N TYR A 298 38.72 6.70 -4.10
CA TYR A 298 39.37 5.45 -3.63
C TYR A 298 40.48 5.66 -2.57
N LYS A 299 41.09 6.86 -2.52
CA LYS A 299 42.07 7.26 -1.50
C LYS A 299 41.48 7.49 -0.08
N GLN A 300 40.25 7.98 0.06
CA GLN A 300 39.60 8.19 1.37
C GLN A 300 39.00 6.90 1.96
N GLN A 301 38.59 5.94 1.13
CA GLN A 301 38.15 4.60 1.61
C GLN A 301 39.29 3.81 2.26
N ARG A 302 40.54 4.05 1.83
CA ARG A 302 41.73 3.39 2.40
C ARG A 302 42.09 3.96 3.77
N LEU A 303 41.89 5.26 3.98
CA LEU A 303 42.10 5.93 5.27
C LEU A 303 41.02 5.52 6.28
N THR A 304 39.74 5.50 5.89
CA THR A 304 38.65 5.11 6.79
C THR A 304 38.71 3.62 7.15
N LYS A 305 39.02 2.72 6.21
CA LYS A 305 39.23 1.29 6.53
C LYS A 305 40.48 1.04 7.38
N ARG A 306 41.57 1.80 7.18
CA ARG A 306 42.77 1.70 8.04
C ARG A 306 42.51 2.26 9.44
N LEU A 307 41.83 3.40 9.57
CA LEU A 307 41.44 3.96 10.86
C LEU A 307 40.47 3.02 11.59
N LEU A 308 39.48 2.45 10.89
CA LEU A 308 38.57 1.47 11.48
C LEU A 308 39.35 0.24 11.97
N ALA A 309 40.28 -0.30 11.16
CA ALA A 309 41.10 -1.44 11.57
C ALA A 309 42.08 -1.13 12.72
N ILE A 310 42.61 0.10 12.78
CA ILE A 310 43.47 0.55 13.89
C ILE A 310 42.63 0.72 15.17
N LEU A 311 41.42 1.28 15.07
CA LEU A 311 40.50 1.42 16.20
C LEU A 311 40.00 0.04 16.68
N THR A 312 39.71 -0.90 15.78
CA THR A 312 39.36 -2.28 16.16
C THR A 312 40.52 -2.99 16.85
N ARG A 313 41.76 -2.81 16.37
CA ARG A 313 42.97 -3.37 17.02
C ARG A 313 43.30 -2.69 18.35
N ALA A 314 43.06 -1.40 18.47
CA ALA A 314 43.20 -0.67 19.73
C ALA A 314 42.16 -1.16 20.75
N ALA A 315 40.90 -1.33 20.33
CA ALA A 315 39.84 -1.89 21.16
C ALA A 315 40.14 -3.34 21.58
N GLU A 316 40.62 -4.20 20.67
CA GLU A 316 41.06 -5.56 21.00
C GLU A 316 42.27 -5.60 21.94
N GLY A 317 43.20 -4.63 21.79
CA GLY A 317 44.35 -4.46 22.68
C GLY A 317 43.95 -4.02 24.09
N THR A 318 43.00 -3.08 24.21
CA THR A 318 42.44 -2.62 25.49
C THR A 318 41.64 -3.73 26.18
N VAL A 319 40.87 -4.52 25.43
CA VAL A 319 40.14 -5.69 25.96
C VAL A 319 41.11 -6.77 26.46
N ARG A 320 42.25 -6.99 25.79
CA ARG A 320 43.29 -7.94 26.26
C ARG A 320 44.05 -7.45 27.48
N GLN A 321 44.27 -6.14 27.62
CA GLN A 321 44.88 -5.55 28.82
C GLN A 321 43.94 -5.57 30.04
N LEU A 322 42.63 -5.48 29.82
CA LEU A 322 41.62 -5.65 30.88
C LEU A 322 41.48 -7.13 31.31
N ALA A 323 41.72 -8.08 30.41
CA ALA A 323 41.66 -9.53 30.69
C ALA A 323 42.89 -10.11 31.41
N THR A 324 43.93 -9.31 31.68
CA THR A 324 45.19 -9.77 32.31
C THR A 324 45.42 -9.21 33.72
N ARG A 325 44.45 -8.50 34.30
CA ARG A 325 44.50 -8.11 35.72
C ARG A 325 43.91 -9.24 36.58
N PRO A 326 44.63 -9.74 37.59
CA PRO A 326 44.03 -10.65 38.56
C PRO A 326 43.19 -9.81 39.54
N HIS A 327 42.00 -10.32 39.87
CA HIS A 327 40.98 -9.74 40.76
C HIS A 327 40.19 -8.56 40.18
N VAL A 328 38.93 -8.80 39.79
CA VAL A 328 37.71 -8.47 40.57
C VAL A 328 36.55 -9.29 39.96
N ASP A 329 35.72 -9.86 40.83
CA ASP A 329 34.68 -10.86 40.57
C ASP A 329 33.46 -10.40 39.75
N SER A 330 32.84 -11.40 39.10
CA SER A 330 31.46 -11.49 38.61
C SER A 330 30.91 -10.41 37.66
N GLU A 331 31.13 -10.55 36.34
CA GLU A 331 30.13 -10.15 35.30
C GLU A 331 30.49 -10.53 33.83
N VAL A 332 31.49 -11.39 33.57
CA VAL A 332 32.00 -11.64 32.18
C VAL A 332 31.51 -12.94 31.53
N GLU A 333 30.73 -13.79 32.21
CA GLU A 333 30.33 -15.09 31.65
C GLU A 333 29.26 -15.05 30.54
N VAL A 334 28.58 -13.91 30.31
CA VAL A 334 27.52 -13.85 29.29
C VAL A 334 28.07 -13.57 27.87
N TYR A 335 29.25 -12.95 27.73
CA TYR A 335 29.76 -12.50 26.42
C TYR A 335 30.67 -13.49 25.67
N LEU A 336 31.11 -14.58 26.31
CA LEU A 336 32.00 -15.58 25.68
C LEU A 336 31.25 -16.75 24.99
N GLY A 337 29.92 -16.87 25.17
CA GLY A 337 29.10 -17.92 24.57
C GLY A 337 28.80 -17.75 23.07
N LEU A 338 28.68 -16.51 22.59
CA LEU A 338 28.22 -16.23 21.22
C LEU A 338 29.31 -16.31 20.14
N ALA A 339 30.59 -16.42 20.52
CA ALA A 339 31.70 -16.43 19.56
C ALA A 339 32.07 -17.83 19.03
N LYS A 340 31.46 -18.92 19.54
CA LYS A 340 31.81 -20.30 19.15
C LYS A 340 30.95 -20.91 18.05
N GLU A 341 29.82 -20.31 17.68
CA GLU A 341 28.91 -20.89 16.68
C GLU A 341 29.21 -20.51 15.23
N SER A 342 30.02 -19.47 15.00
CA SER A 342 30.38 -19.04 13.63
C SER A 342 31.57 -19.79 13.00
N ARG A 343 32.14 -20.82 13.64
CA ARG A 343 33.37 -21.51 13.18
C ARG A 343 33.19 -22.94 12.64
N ARG A 344 31.98 -23.49 12.52
CA ARG A 344 31.77 -24.88 12.06
C ARG A 344 31.25 -25.10 10.63
N GLY A 345 31.03 -24.06 9.84
CA GLY A 345 30.47 -24.19 8.48
C GLY A 345 31.45 -23.93 7.33
N ARG A 346 32.68 -24.45 7.37
CA ARG A 346 33.61 -24.34 6.22
C ARG A 346 34.57 -25.51 6.20
N THR A 347 34.19 -26.62 5.54
CA THR A 347 35.08 -27.58 4.84
C THR A 347 34.26 -28.75 4.30
N ARG A 348 34.68 -29.26 3.13
CA ARG A 348 34.13 -30.34 2.27
C ARG A 348 33.12 -29.86 1.23
N GLY A 349 33.29 -30.06 -0.07
CA GLY A 349 34.30 -30.79 -0.83
C GLY A 349 34.15 -30.46 -2.32
N ALA A 350 35.25 -30.58 -3.05
CA ALA A 350 35.33 -30.41 -4.49
C ALA A 350 34.72 -31.62 -5.22
N GLU A 351 34.09 -31.41 -6.38
CA GLU A 351 34.16 -32.37 -7.49
C GLU A 351 33.78 -31.74 -8.84
N ARG A 352 34.54 -32.16 -9.86
CA ARG A 352 34.53 -31.66 -11.23
C ARG A 352 33.52 -32.44 -12.08
N SER A 353 32.88 -31.72 -12.99
CA SER A 353 32.05 -32.21 -14.09
C SER A 353 32.88 -32.73 -15.27
N GLY A 354 32.41 -33.80 -15.92
CA GLY A 354 32.79 -34.11 -17.32
C GLY A 354 32.38 -35.48 -17.85
N GLY A 355 31.29 -35.53 -18.62
CA GLY A 355 31.29 -36.23 -19.93
C GLY A 355 30.60 -37.61 -20.09
N LEU A 356 29.54 -37.58 -20.91
CA LEU A 356 29.17 -38.51 -22.00
C LEU A 356 28.37 -39.84 -21.76
N ARG A 357 27.17 -39.82 -22.38
CA ARG A 357 26.57 -40.79 -23.34
C ARG A 357 25.81 -42.08 -22.86
N ARG A 358 24.61 -42.18 -23.46
CA ARG A 358 23.87 -43.34 -24.03
C ARG A 358 23.05 -44.26 -23.10
N GLY A 359 21.76 -44.39 -23.43
CA GLY A 359 21.17 -45.67 -23.86
C GLY A 359 20.05 -46.30 -23.01
N MET A 360 18.85 -46.36 -23.61
CA MET A 360 17.85 -47.46 -23.66
C MET A 360 17.39 -48.26 -22.42
N GLY A 361 16.08 -48.57 -22.43
CA GLY A 361 15.40 -49.64 -21.66
C GLY A 361 14.79 -49.14 -20.35
N GLY A 362 13.54 -49.41 -19.95
CA GLY A 362 12.66 -50.52 -20.24
C GLY A 362 12.20 -51.13 -18.89
N GLU A 363 10.89 -51.27 -18.71
CA GLU A 363 10.18 -52.20 -17.79
C GLU A 363 10.15 -52.00 -16.24
N GLU A 364 8.92 -51.75 -15.78
CA GLU A 364 8.07 -52.61 -14.91
C GLU A 364 8.37 -52.94 -13.43
N ARG A 365 7.30 -52.72 -12.62
CA ARG A 365 6.85 -53.40 -11.37
C ARG A 365 7.66 -53.09 -10.08
N ARG A 366 7.06 -52.84 -8.91
CA ARG A 366 5.96 -53.54 -8.22
C ARG A 366 5.22 -52.67 -7.20
N GLU A 367 3.93 -52.98 -7.02
CA GLU A 367 3.03 -52.62 -5.92
C GLU A 367 3.41 -53.25 -4.58
N GLU A 368 2.94 -52.64 -3.48
CA GLU A 368 2.19 -53.23 -2.32
C GLU A 368 2.33 -52.25 -1.13
N ALA A 369 1.28 -51.56 -0.68
CA ALA A 369 0.08 -51.98 0.08
C ALA A 369 0.23 -51.70 1.58
N LEU A 370 -0.67 -50.89 2.15
CA LEU A 370 -1.56 -51.23 3.28
C LEU A 370 -2.18 -49.98 3.93
N ALA A 371 -3.51 -49.98 3.96
CA ALA A 371 -4.39 -49.15 4.76
C ALA A 371 -4.48 -49.65 6.21
N VAL A 372 -4.70 -48.77 7.19
CA VAL A 372 -5.45 -49.06 8.42
C VAL A 372 -6.16 -47.80 8.92
N GLU A 373 -7.42 -48.01 9.28
CA GLU A 373 -8.44 -47.11 9.84
C GLU A 373 -8.07 -46.50 11.21
N MET A 374 -8.70 -45.36 11.53
CA MET A 374 -9.09 -45.06 12.92
C MET A 374 -10.49 -44.43 12.92
N ASN A 375 -11.42 -45.19 13.48
CA ASN A 375 -12.76 -44.77 13.88
C ASN A 375 -12.90 -45.00 15.40
N VAL A 376 -14.07 -44.69 15.95
CA VAL A 376 -14.57 -44.91 17.33
C VAL A 376 -14.16 -43.79 18.34
N LEU A 377 -15.05 -43.12 19.11
CA LEU A 377 -16.35 -43.49 19.70
C LEU A 377 -17.28 -42.28 19.90
N GLU A 378 -18.55 -42.45 19.50
CA GLU A 378 -19.72 -41.78 20.06
C GLU A 378 -20.06 -42.33 21.45
N ASN A 379 -20.70 -41.52 22.29
CA ASN A 379 -21.71 -41.99 23.24
C ASN A 379 -22.59 -40.82 23.71
N GLU A 380 -23.84 -40.78 23.23
CA GLU A 380 -24.97 -40.17 23.95
C GLU A 380 -25.37 -41.05 25.17
N PRO A 381 -26.24 -40.53 26.06
CA PRO A 381 -27.63 -40.99 25.97
C PRO A 381 -28.71 -39.92 26.23
N ARG A 382 -29.68 -39.87 25.30
CA ARG A 382 -31.16 -39.92 25.45
C ARG A 382 -31.89 -39.25 26.64
N GLN A 383 -32.85 -38.41 26.22
CA GLN A 383 -34.28 -38.33 26.61
C GLN A 383 -34.68 -38.05 28.07
N ALA A 384 -35.48 -36.98 28.28
CA ALA A 384 -36.92 -37.09 28.60
C ALA A 384 -37.56 -35.73 28.99
N ILE A 385 -38.68 -35.41 28.33
CA ILE A 385 -39.94 -34.89 28.90
C ILE A 385 -39.89 -33.58 29.74
N SER A 386 -40.38 -32.47 29.18
CA SER A 386 -41.67 -31.83 29.53
C SER A 386 -41.94 -30.63 28.61
#